data_AF-A0A645ADY9-F1
#
_entry.id   AF-A0A645ADY9-F1
#
_cell.length_a   1.000
_cell.length_b   1.000
_cell.length_c   1.000
_cell.angle_alpha   90.00
_cell.angle_beta   90.00
_cell.angle_gamma   90.00
#
_symmetry.space_group_name_H-M   'P 1'
#
loop_
_entity.id
_entity.type
_entity.pdbx_description
1 polymer ?
#
loop_
_entity_poly.entity_id
_entity_poly.type
_entity_poly.pdbx_seq_one_letter_code
_entity_poly.pdbx_strand_id
1 'polypeptide(L)' 'MEPAFDAAVVQELRARGHEVTVEDGHGVFAFGGAQLVLRDGNHYIAGSDPRKDGQAVAY' A
#
# COMPACT_ATOMS: atom_id res chain seq x y z
N MET A 1 3.75 -10.44 -2.28
CA MET A 1 2.97 -9.32 -2.86
C MET A 1 1.65 -9.21 -2.10
N GLU A 2 1.06 -8.01 -1.99
CA GLU A 2 -0.20 -7.79 -1.26
C GLU A 2 -1.40 -8.51 -1.91
N PRO A 3 -2.39 -9.02 -1.14
CA PRO A 3 -3.57 -9.73 -1.66
C PRO A 3 -4.44 -8.92 -2.62
N ALA A 4 -4.52 -7.60 -2.40
CA ALA A 4 -5.40 -6.71 -3.16
C ALA A 4 -4.80 -6.26 -4.50
N PHE A 5 -3.58 -6.70 -4.82
CA PHE A 5 -2.95 -6.39 -6.09
C PHE A 5 -3.69 -7.10 -7.23
N ASP A 6 -3.81 -6.45 -8.39
CA ASP A 6 -4.50 -7.02 -9.55
C ASP A 6 -3.86 -8.34 -10.00
N ALA A 7 -4.66 -9.41 -10.01
CA ALA A 7 -4.25 -10.75 -10.42
C ALA A 7 -3.64 -10.78 -11.83
N ALA A 8 -4.11 -9.95 -12.76
CA ALA A 8 -3.57 -9.88 -14.11
C ALA A 8 -2.11 -9.40 -14.12
N VAL A 9 -1.77 -8.44 -13.27
CA VAL A 9 -0.40 -7.95 -13.12
C VAL A 9 0.51 -9.03 -12.54
N VAL A 10 0.02 -9.83 -11.60
CA VAL A 10 0.77 -10.97 -11.04
C VAL A 10 1.15 -11.97 -12.11
N GLN A 11 0.18 -12.34 -12.95
CA GLN A 11 0.42 -13.32 -14.01
C GLN A 11 1.39 -12.79 -15.04
N GLU A 12 1.29 -11.50 -15.40
CA GLU A 12 2.22 -10.87 -16.34
C GLU A 12 3.65 -10.83 -15.78
N LEU A 13 3.82 -10.52 -14.49
CA LEU A 13 5.13 -10.59 -13.84
C LEU A 13 5.70 -12.02 -13.85
N ARG A 14 4.88 -13.03 -13.55
CA ARG A 14 5.30 -14.43 -13.62
C ARG A 14 5.67 -14.85 -15.04
N ALA A 15 4.91 -14.43 -16.05
CA ALA A 15 5.20 -14.69 -17.47
C ALA A 15 6.53 -14.09 -17.91
N ARG A 16 6.95 -12.97 -17.28
CA ARG A 16 8.27 -12.35 -17.48
C ARG A 16 9.39 -13.02 -16.69
N GLY A 17 9.12 -14.12 -15.99
CA GLY A 17 10.11 -14.91 -15.24
C GLY A 17 10.31 -14.46 -13.80
N HIS A 18 9.47 -13.56 -13.26
CA HIS A 18 9.53 -13.20 -11.85
C HIS A 18 8.88 -14.28 -10.97
N GLU A 19 9.60 -14.70 -9.93
CA GLU A 19 9.02 -15.54 -8.88
C GLU A 19 8.20 -14.66 -7.93
N VAL A 20 6.87 -14.67 -8.09
CA VAL A 20 5.95 -13.83 -7.30
C VAL A 20 5.06 -14.72 -6.44
N THR A 21 5.16 -14.55 -5.12
CA THR A 21 4.23 -15.10 -4.12
C THR A 21 3.27 -14.02 -3.66
N VAL A 22 1.98 -14.35 -3.56
CA VAL A 22 0.97 -13.48 -2.94
C VAL A 22 0.87 -13.91 -1.48
N GLU A 23 1.15 -12.97 -0.57
CA GLU A 23 1.13 -13.24 0.87
C GLU A 23 -0.30 -13.24 1.37
N ASP A 24 -0.70 -14.27 2.10
CA ASP A 24 -2.03 -14.46 2.65
C ASP A 24 -2.20 -13.75 4.00
N GLY A 25 -3.39 -13.13 4.17
CA GLY A 25 -4.05 -12.67 5.40
C GLY A 25 -3.22 -11.92 6.46
N HIS A 26 -2.26 -12.59 7.08
CA HIS A 26 -1.45 -12.08 8.19
C HIS A 26 -0.17 -11.36 7.72
N GLY A 27 0.27 -11.60 6.47
CA GLY A 27 1.44 -10.96 5.87
C GLY A 27 1.23 -9.49 5.43
N VAL A 28 0.00 -8.98 5.44
CA VAL A 28 -0.30 -7.61 4.95
C VAL A 28 0.44 -6.53 5.76
N PHE A 29 0.71 -6.79 7.06
CA PHE A 29 1.50 -5.89 7.90
C PHE A 29 3.00 -5.85 7.55
N ALA A 30 3.50 -6.80 6.75
CA ALA A 30 4.90 -6.90 6.35
C ALA A 30 5.27 -5.91 5.23
N PHE A 31 4.28 -5.32 4.56
CA PHE A 31 4.49 -4.34 3.48
C PHE A 31 4.64 -2.89 3.98
N GLY A 32 4.92 -2.72 5.27
CA GLY A 32 5.14 -1.43 5.91
C GLY A 32 3.85 -0.67 6.22
N GLY A 33 3.99 0.62 6.49
CA GLY A 33 2.89 1.56 6.66
C GLY A 33 3.37 2.97 6.34
N ALA A 34 2.54 3.76 5.67
CA ALA A 34 2.88 5.12 5.25
C ALA A 34 2.14 6.20 6.06
N GLN A 35 2.79 7.35 6.24
CA GLN A 35 2.16 8.57 6.75
C GLN A 35 2.60 9.70 5.82
N LEU A 36 1.64 10.44 5.26
CA LEU A 36 1.90 11.38 4.17
C LEU A 36 1.19 12.70 4.42
N VAL A 37 1.87 13.81 4.11
CA VAL A 37 1.28 15.14 4.03
C VAL A 37 1.74 15.78 2.73
N LEU A 38 0.80 16.10 1.86
CA LEU A 38 1.02 16.85 0.63
C LEU A 38 0.57 18.30 0.84
N ARG A 39 1.43 19.25 0.48
CA ARG A 39 1.03 20.66 0.37
C ARG A 39 0.56 20.94 -1.05
N ASP A 40 -0.67 21.41 -1.18
CA ASP A 40 -1.26 21.85 -2.44
C ASP A 40 -1.74 23.30 -2.32
N GLY A 41 -0.89 24.22 -2.80
CA GLY A 41 -1.06 25.66 -2.59
C GLY A 41 -1.08 26.03 -1.10
N ASN A 42 -2.25 26.50 -0.64
CA ASN A 42 -2.53 26.89 0.74
C ASN A 42 -3.21 25.79 1.56
N HIS A 43 -3.41 24.60 1.00
CA HIS A 43 -4.02 23.47 1.68
C HIS A 43 -2.98 22.39 2.02
N TYR A 44 -3.30 21.58 3.03
CA TYR A 44 -2.60 20.35 3.35
C TYR A 44 -3.54 19.16 3.20
N ILE A 45 -3.09 18.15 2.46
CA ILE A 45 -3.80 16.88 2.27
C ILE A 45 -3.00 15.84 3.04
N ALA A 46 -3.59 15.28 4.10
CA ALA A 46 -2.95 14.31 4.97
C ALA A 46 -3.59 12.93 4.84
N GLY A 47 -2.78 11.88 4.91
CA GLY A 47 -3.23 10.50 4.85
C GLY A 47 -2.45 9.61 5.82
N SER A 48 -3.18 8.77 6.56
CA SER A 48 -2.64 7.67 7.37
C SER A 48 -2.95 6.36 6.69
N ASP A 49 -1.96 5.47 6.60
CA ASP A 49 -2.13 4.15 6.02
C ASP A 49 -3.13 3.29 6.82
N PRO A 50 -4.16 2.70 6.18
CA PRO A 50 -5.19 1.94 6.86
C PRO A 50 -4.71 0.60 7.40
N ARG A 51 -3.51 0.14 7.02
CA ARG A 51 -2.93 -1.14 7.47
C ARG A 51 -2.30 -1.03 8.85
N LYS A 52 -2.26 0.15 9.46
CA LYS A 52 -1.71 0.38 10.80
C LYS A 52 -2.66 1.25 11.60
N ASP A 53 -2.64 1.12 12.92
CA ASP A 53 -3.24 2.14 13.77
C ASP A 53 -2.52 3.47 13.53
N GLY A 54 -3.29 4.53 13.26
CA GLY A 54 -2.75 5.84 12.90
C GLY A 54 -3.84 6.86 12.64
N GLN A 55 -3.46 8.13 12.53
CA GLN A 55 -4.40 9.23 12.33
C GLN A 55 -3.77 10.40 11.59
N ALA A 56 -4.52 10.98 10.65
CA ALA A 56 -4.27 12.33 10.14
C ALA A 56 -5.16 13.32 10.91
N VAL A 57 -4.58 14.38 11.46
CA VAL A 57 -5.28 15.38 12.30
C VAL A 57 -5.09 16.77 11.71
N ALA A 58 -6.15 17.59 11.75
CA ALA A 58 -6.15 18.97 11.24
C ALA A 58 -6.81 19.93 12.26
N TYR A 59 -6.58 21.23 12.08
CA TYR A 59 -7.11 22.33 12.89
C TYR A 59 -7.48 23.53 12.02
#